data_AF-A0AAE2YEG5-F1
#
_entry.id   AF-A0AAE2YEG5-F1
#
_cell.length_a   1.000
_cell.length_b   1.000
_cell.length_c   1.000
_cell.angle_alpha   90.00
_cell.angle_beta   90.00
_cell.angle_gamma   90.00
#
_symmetry.space_group_name_H-M   'P 1'
#
loop_
_entity.id
_entity.type
_entity.pdbx_description
1 polymer ?
#
loop_
_entity_poly.entity_id
_entity_poly.type
_entity_poly.pdbx_seq_one_letter_code
_entity_poly.pdbx_strand_id
1 'polypeptide(L)'
;FPDWDSFEEAYYRIGEAEVSMMAMASSQEGLATMFSNTREQTIEKILSDLMTKVQRYFIVLVAAHTEREFNYKTKLVNEIVRETGGEDLVEKGVVKPPSISYAEGVRNMLGSHAFRFTSCFQSTHGGMDTISMAINIAKVNVPIKRKYIERELIGDDRGEGMWITFYEQGHFAHMEIPTIYDPADPESCKGYADYSMECNKADIEHSLGIPFFIVGDRMHDLFGPHCCNYQNWLRKIKEAFDPNGVSDPGHYISPKK
;
A
#
# COMPACT_ATOMS: atom_id res chain seq x y z
N PHE A 1 -9.89 -11.64 -7.19
CA PHE A 1 -11.19 -11.08 -7.61
C PHE A 1 -11.14 -10.72 -9.10
N PRO A 2 -12.26 -10.81 -9.82
CA PRO A 2 -12.30 -10.65 -11.28
C PRO A 2 -11.99 -9.20 -11.71
N ASP A 3 -12.51 -8.22 -10.98
CA ASP A 3 -12.35 -6.80 -11.25
C ASP A 3 -12.21 -6.00 -9.93
N TRP A 4 -12.00 -4.70 -10.05
CA TRP A 4 -11.81 -3.81 -8.90
C TRP A 4 -13.09 -3.58 -8.10
N ASP A 5 -14.25 -3.57 -8.74
CA ASP A 5 -15.53 -3.30 -8.07
C ASP A 5 -15.91 -4.51 -7.19
N SER A 6 -15.69 -5.72 -7.70
CA SER A 6 -15.83 -6.97 -6.96
C SER A 6 -14.85 -7.06 -5.78
N PHE A 7 -13.60 -6.62 -5.98
CA PHE A 7 -12.60 -6.54 -4.91
C PHE A 7 -13.02 -5.55 -3.83
N GLU A 8 -13.44 -4.36 -4.23
CA GLU A 8 -13.86 -3.26 -3.35
C GLU A 8 -15.04 -3.67 -2.47
N GLU A 9 -16.10 -4.18 -3.10
CA GLU A 9 -17.30 -4.66 -2.42
C GLU A 9 -16.96 -5.74 -1.39
N ALA A 10 -16.13 -6.72 -1.77
CA ALA A 10 -15.71 -7.76 -0.86
C ALA A 10 -14.93 -7.20 0.34
N TYR A 11 -14.06 -6.22 0.08
CA TYR A 11 -13.19 -5.65 1.10
C TYR A 11 -13.97 -4.81 2.11
N TYR A 12 -14.96 -4.02 1.66
CA TYR A 12 -15.92 -3.34 2.53
C TYR A 12 -16.75 -4.34 3.34
N ARG A 13 -17.38 -5.34 2.70
CA ARG A 13 -18.24 -6.31 3.37
C ARG A 13 -17.52 -7.12 4.45
N ILE A 14 -16.24 -7.44 4.25
CA ILE A 14 -15.40 -8.10 5.27
C ILE A 14 -15.21 -7.20 6.49
N GLY A 15 -14.97 -5.91 6.26
CA GLY A 15 -14.89 -4.90 7.32
C GLY A 15 -16.21 -4.75 8.08
N GLU A 16 -17.30 -4.43 7.37
CA GLU A 16 -18.63 -4.19 7.93
C GLU A 16 -19.21 -5.39 8.70
N ALA A 17 -18.87 -6.61 8.29
CA ALA A 17 -19.26 -7.83 8.99
C ALA A 17 -18.42 -8.12 10.25
N GLU A 18 -17.36 -7.34 10.50
CA GLU A 18 -16.43 -7.48 11.63
C GLU A 18 -15.83 -8.89 11.79
N VAL A 19 -15.60 -9.57 10.66
CA VAL A 19 -15.16 -10.98 10.64
C VAL A 19 -13.64 -11.15 10.62
N SER A 20 -12.90 -10.08 10.35
CA SER A 20 -11.44 -10.10 10.23
C SER A 20 -10.74 -9.39 11.39
N MET A 21 -9.63 -9.98 11.86
CA MET A 21 -8.65 -9.30 12.71
C MET A 21 -7.68 -8.44 11.88
N MET A 22 -7.37 -8.88 10.67
CA MET A 22 -6.52 -8.19 9.71
C MET A 22 -7.10 -8.45 8.33
N ALA A 23 -7.13 -7.41 7.50
CA ALA A 23 -7.31 -7.56 6.07
C ALA A 23 -6.32 -6.65 5.36
N MET A 24 -5.53 -7.21 4.45
CA MET A 24 -4.52 -6.47 3.70
C MET A 24 -4.46 -6.96 2.25
N ALA A 25 -4.24 -6.05 1.32
CA ALA A 25 -4.04 -6.32 -0.10
C ALA A 25 -2.64 -5.90 -0.54
N SER A 26 -2.13 -6.55 -1.58
CA SER A 26 -0.89 -6.13 -2.25
C SER A 26 -0.87 -6.59 -3.71
N SER A 27 0.23 -6.35 -4.42
CA SER A 27 0.44 -6.86 -5.78
C SER A 27 0.77 -8.36 -5.76
N GLN A 28 0.75 -9.04 -6.92
CA GLN A 28 1.15 -10.45 -6.99
C GLN A 28 2.59 -10.67 -6.49
N GLU A 29 3.50 -9.74 -6.78
CA GLU A 29 4.88 -9.75 -6.29
C GLU A 29 4.91 -9.60 -4.76
N GLY A 30 4.03 -8.77 -4.21
CA GLY A 30 3.79 -8.68 -2.77
C GLY A 30 3.39 -10.04 -2.16
N LEU A 31 2.45 -10.75 -2.80
CA LEU A 31 2.03 -12.09 -2.37
C LEU A 31 3.17 -13.11 -2.38
N ALA A 32 3.96 -13.10 -3.46
CA ALA A 32 5.13 -13.97 -3.62
C ALA A 32 6.12 -13.72 -2.47
N THR A 33 6.27 -12.47 -2.06
CA THR A 33 7.20 -12.04 -1.03
C THR A 33 6.72 -12.41 0.38
N MET A 34 5.44 -12.17 0.70
CA MET A 34 4.87 -12.37 2.04
C MET A 34 5.01 -13.78 2.59
N PHE A 35 4.94 -14.80 1.74
CA PHE A 35 5.02 -16.20 2.18
C PHE A 35 6.37 -16.87 1.84
N SER A 36 7.41 -16.08 1.62
CA SER A 36 8.78 -16.53 1.33
C SER A 36 9.75 -16.11 2.43
N ASN A 37 10.76 -16.94 2.69
CA ASN A 37 11.77 -16.68 3.73
C ASN A 37 13.07 -16.12 3.17
N THR A 38 13.34 -16.36 1.88
CA THR A 38 14.54 -15.87 1.18
C THR A 38 14.16 -15.11 -0.07
N ARG A 39 15.11 -14.31 -0.58
CA ARG A 39 14.97 -13.60 -1.85
C ARG A 39 14.85 -14.60 -3.01
N GLU A 40 15.61 -15.68 -2.97
CA GLU A 40 15.62 -16.73 -4.00
C GLU A 40 14.24 -17.40 -4.10
N GLN A 41 13.63 -17.77 -2.97
CA GLN A 41 12.26 -18.30 -2.94
C GLN A 41 11.22 -17.30 -3.49
N THR A 42 11.43 -16.01 -3.22
CA THR A 42 10.55 -14.97 -3.73
C THR A 42 10.66 -14.86 -5.25
N ILE A 43 11.89 -14.85 -5.79
CA ILE A 43 12.15 -14.82 -7.23
C ILE A 43 11.56 -16.07 -7.91
N GLU A 44 11.76 -17.26 -7.34
CA GLU A 44 11.17 -18.51 -7.86
C GLU A 44 9.64 -18.42 -7.97
N LYS A 45 8.96 -17.82 -6.99
CA LYS A 45 7.51 -17.61 -7.03
C LYS A 45 7.07 -16.52 -7.99
N ILE A 46 7.85 -15.45 -8.15
CA ILE A 46 7.56 -14.41 -9.16
C ILE A 46 7.70 -14.98 -10.57
N LEU A 47 8.67 -15.87 -10.79
CA LEU A 47 8.90 -16.54 -12.07
C LEU A 47 8.00 -17.76 -12.30
N SER A 48 7.22 -18.18 -11.30
CA SER A 48 6.28 -19.30 -11.42
C SER A 48 4.93 -18.87 -12.01
N ASP A 49 4.01 -19.82 -12.08
CA ASP A 49 2.62 -19.57 -12.51
C ASP A 49 1.76 -18.83 -11.47
N LEU A 50 2.31 -18.45 -10.31
CA LEU A 50 1.59 -17.66 -9.32
C LEU A 50 1.04 -16.36 -9.93
N MET A 51 1.84 -15.72 -10.78
CA MET A 51 1.52 -14.44 -11.42
C MET A 51 0.34 -14.54 -12.39
N THR A 52 0.09 -15.70 -12.98
CA THR A 52 -1.01 -15.92 -13.93
C THR A 52 -2.27 -16.47 -13.25
N LYS A 53 -2.13 -16.99 -12.03
CA LYS A 53 -3.24 -17.56 -11.24
C LYS A 53 -3.84 -16.56 -10.25
N VAL A 54 -3.15 -15.47 -9.96
CA VAL A 54 -3.58 -14.49 -8.96
C VAL A 54 -3.79 -13.13 -9.60
N GLN A 55 -4.92 -12.53 -9.30
CA GLN A 55 -5.20 -11.13 -9.57
C GLN A 55 -6.07 -10.57 -8.44
N ARG A 56 -5.82 -9.31 -8.07
CA ARG A 56 -6.62 -8.52 -7.12
C ARG A 56 -7.05 -9.36 -5.93
N TYR A 57 -6.19 -9.52 -4.95
CA TYR A 57 -6.44 -10.36 -3.77
C TYR A 57 -6.24 -9.54 -2.51
N PHE A 58 -6.85 -10.01 -1.42
CA PHE A 58 -6.48 -9.59 -0.08
C PHE A 58 -6.33 -10.84 0.80
N ILE A 59 -5.54 -10.70 1.86
CA ILE A 59 -5.31 -11.71 2.88
C ILE A 59 -6.18 -11.32 4.06
N VAL A 60 -7.01 -12.26 4.52
CA VAL A 60 -7.82 -12.10 5.74
C VAL A 60 -7.27 -13.00 6.83
N LEU A 61 -7.03 -12.44 8.01
CA LEU A 61 -6.84 -13.20 9.24
C LEU A 61 -8.16 -13.24 10.01
N VAL A 62 -8.75 -14.43 10.14
CA VAL A 62 -9.92 -14.64 10.99
C VAL A 62 -9.45 -15.07 12.37
N ALA A 63 -9.79 -14.29 13.40
CA ALA A 63 -9.56 -14.63 14.79
C ALA A 63 -10.89 -14.67 15.56
N ALA A 64 -10.96 -15.56 16.54
CA ALA A 64 -12.16 -15.80 17.33
C ALA A 64 -11.78 -16.33 18.72
N HIS A 65 -12.66 -16.12 19.70
CA HIS A 65 -12.51 -16.62 21.07
C HIS A 65 -13.03 -18.04 21.24
N THR A 66 -13.94 -18.48 20.37
CA THR A 66 -14.52 -19.82 20.41
C THR A 66 -14.52 -20.47 19.04
N GLU A 67 -14.53 -21.80 19.01
CA GLU A 67 -14.65 -22.56 17.76
C GLU A 67 -15.96 -22.24 17.02
N ARG A 68 -17.06 -22.03 17.76
CA ARG A 68 -18.35 -21.62 17.18
C ARG A 68 -18.25 -20.30 16.43
N GLU A 69 -17.61 -19.31 17.04
CA GLU A 69 -17.40 -18.00 16.43
C GLU A 69 -16.46 -18.10 15.23
N PHE A 70 -15.36 -18.87 15.34
CA PHE A 70 -14.45 -19.11 14.21
C PHE A 70 -15.19 -19.71 13.02
N ASN A 71 -15.99 -20.76 13.25
CA ASN A 71 -16.76 -21.42 12.21
C ASN A 71 -17.80 -20.50 11.59
N TYR A 72 -18.40 -19.59 12.37
CA TYR A 72 -19.33 -18.59 11.85
C TYR A 72 -18.61 -17.56 10.97
N LYS A 73 -17.54 -16.93 11.49
CA LYS A 73 -16.76 -15.91 10.76
C LYS A 73 -16.17 -16.47 9.47
N THR A 74 -15.56 -17.65 9.51
CA THR A 74 -15.00 -18.30 8.32
C THR A 74 -16.06 -18.61 7.27
N LYS A 75 -17.26 -19.08 7.67
CA LYS A 75 -18.37 -19.28 6.73
C LYS A 75 -18.80 -17.96 6.09
N LEU A 76 -18.91 -16.89 6.88
CA LEU A 76 -19.32 -15.60 6.37
C LEU A 76 -18.28 -14.97 5.43
N VAL A 77 -16.99 -15.08 5.76
CA VAL A 77 -15.89 -14.69 4.85
C VAL A 77 -16.01 -15.43 3.51
N ASN A 78 -16.16 -16.75 3.54
CA ASN A 78 -16.26 -17.56 2.33
C ASN A 78 -17.51 -17.23 1.51
N GLU A 79 -18.62 -16.91 2.19
CA GLU A 79 -19.86 -16.47 1.55
C GLU A 79 -19.70 -15.12 0.86
N ILE A 80 -19.10 -14.12 1.53
CA ILE A 80 -18.78 -12.81 0.95
C ILE A 80 -17.89 -12.99 -0.28
N VAL A 81 -16.77 -13.74 -0.15
CA VAL A 81 -15.83 -14.00 -1.25
C VAL A 81 -16.55 -14.63 -2.43
N ARG A 82 -17.40 -15.63 -2.21
CA ARG A 82 -18.16 -16.30 -3.27
C ARG A 82 -19.16 -15.35 -3.95
N GLU A 83 -19.91 -14.57 -3.18
CA GLU A 83 -20.93 -13.66 -3.70
C GLU A 83 -20.34 -12.50 -4.51
N THR A 84 -19.13 -12.05 -4.17
CA THR A 84 -18.39 -11.04 -4.92
C THR A 84 -17.49 -11.64 -6.01
N GLY A 85 -17.67 -12.92 -6.34
CA GLY A 85 -16.95 -13.59 -7.44
C GLY A 85 -15.46 -13.84 -7.18
N GLY A 86 -15.02 -13.73 -5.94
CA GLY A 86 -13.69 -14.13 -5.50
C GLY A 86 -13.52 -15.64 -5.36
N GLU A 87 -12.29 -16.04 -5.09
CA GLU A 87 -11.91 -17.45 -4.92
C GLU A 87 -10.96 -17.58 -3.74
N ASP A 88 -11.10 -18.66 -2.96
CA ASP A 88 -10.15 -18.98 -1.90
C ASP A 88 -8.88 -19.61 -2.52
N LEU A 89 -7.80 -18.84 -2.51
CA LEU A 89 -6.50 -19.25 -3.06
C LEU A 89 -5.82 -20.35 -2.23
N VAL A 90 -6.17 -20.50 -0.96
CA VAL A 90 -5.69 -21.57 -0.08
C VAL A 90 -6.43 -22.86 -0.38
N GLU A 91 -7.77 -22.81 -0.48
CA GLU A 91 -8.58 -23.98 -0.85
C GLU A 91 -8.21 -24.51 -2.23
N LYS A 92 -7.93 -23.62 -3.20
CA LYS A 92 -7.45 -24.00 -4.53
C LYS A 92 -6.00 -24.50 -4.57
N GLY A 93 -5.27 -24.41 -3.47
CA GLY A 93 -3.85 -24.79 -3.41
C GLY A 93 -2.91 -23.89 -4.22
N VAL A 94 -3.36 -22.69 -4.61
CA VAL A 94 -2.53 -21.68 -5.30
C VAL A 94 -1.51 -21.09 -4.33
N VAL A 95 -1.93 -20.84 -3.10
CA VAL A 95 -1.08 -20.35 -2.01
C VAL A 95 -1.18 -21.31 -0.83
N LYS A 96 -0.04 -21.63 -0.22
CA LYS A 96 0.01 -22.40 1.02
C LYS A 96 0.72 -21.59 2.11
N PRO A 97 -0.01 -20.79 2.91
CA PRO A 97 0.58 -20.04 4.00
C PRO A 97 1.27 -20.99 4.99
N PRO A 98 2.54 -20.75 5.35
CA PRO A 98 3.19 -21.44 6.44
C PRO A 98 2.43 -21.25 7.77
N SER A 99 2.52 -22.22 8.69
CA SER A 99 1.84 -22.11 10.00
C SER A 99 2.30 -20.89 10.81
N ILE A 100 3.55 -20.45 10.63
CA ILE A 100 4.09 -19.26 11.30
C ILE A 100 3.40 -17.98 10.85
N SER A 101 2.80 -17.94 9.66
CA SER A 101 2.18 -16.74 9.11
C SER A 101 0.96 -16.27 9.90
N TYR A 102 0.34 -17.16 10.70
CA TYR A 102 -0.63 -16.74 11.71
C TYR A 102 -0.01 -15.80 12.74
N ALA A 103 1.14 -16.19 13.32
CA ALA A 103 1.85 -15.37 14.30
C ALA A 103 2.40 -14.08 13.67
N GLU A 104 2.81 -14.13 12.39
CA GLU A 104 3.24 -12.95 11.65
C GLU A 104 2.09 -11.98 11.41
N GLY A 105 0.91 -12.47 11.03
CA GLY A 105 -0.29 -11.63 10.86
C GLY A 105 -0.70 -10.93 12.16
N VAL A 106 -0.76 -11.66 13.27
CA VAL A 106 -1.11 -11.09 14.60
C VAL A 106 -0.11 -10.02 15.05
N ARG A 107 1.16 -10.12 14.66
CA ARG A 107 2.24 -9.18 15.05
C ARG A 107 2.54 -8.12 13.99
N ASN A 108 1.75 -8.04 12.92
CA ASN A 108 2.00 -7.15 11.79
C ASN A 108 3.40 -7.33 11.15
N MET A 109 3.83 -8.57 10.97
CA MET A 109 5.15 -8.93 10.43
C MET A 109 5.10 -9.41 8.97
N LEU A 110 3.93 -9.66 8.39
CA LEU A 110 3.81 -10.08 6.99
C LEU A 110 4.41 -9.05 6.03
N GLY A 111 4.18 -7.75 6.29
CA GLY A 111 4.78 -6.66 5.51
C GLY A 111 6.30 -6.59 5.59
N SER A 112 6.90 -7.04 6.70
CA SER A 112 8.37 -7.06 6.87
C SER A 112 9.07 -7.90 5.80
N HIS A 113 8.34 -8.80 5.15
CA HIS A 113 8.87 -9.65 4.09
C HIS A 113 9.29 -8.85 2.85
N ALA A 114 8.61 -7.73 2.57
CA ALA A 114 8.88 -6.86 1.43
C ALA A 114 10.31 -6.28 1.45
N PHE A 115 10.88 -6.09 2.63
CA PHE A 115 12.21 -5.48 2.81
C PHE A 115 13.38 -6.46 2.64
N ARG A 116 13.14 -7.70 2.22
CA ARG A 116 14.23 -8.66 1.90
C ARG A 116 14.98 -8.31 0.62
N PHE A 117 14.38 -7.52 -0.26
CA PHE A 117 15.09 -6.96 -1.40
C PHE A 117 16.00 -5.85 -0.87
N THR A 118 17.32 -6.07 -0.91
CA THR A 118 18.36 -5.20 -0.34
C THR A 118 18.60 -3.93 -1.16
N SER A 119 17.55 -3.36 -1.75
CA SER A 119 17.59 -2.13 -2.54
C SER A 119 16.97 -0.97 -1.75
N CYS A 120 16.99 0.23 -2.34
CA CYS A 120 16.19 1.32 -1.81
C CYS A 120 14.70 1.08 -2.12
N PHE A 121 13.89 1.28 -1.10
CA PHE A 121 12.43 1.16 -1.14
C PHE A 121 11.84 2.50 -0.76
N GLN A 122 10.91 3.01 -1.57
CA GLN A 122 10.18 4.21 -1.24
C GLN A 122 8.76 4.18 -1.82
N SER A 123 7.81 4.83 -1.13
CA SER A 123 6.43 4.96 -1.58
C SER A 123 6.16 6.35 -2.17
N THR A 124 5.31 6.44 -3.19
CA THR A 124 4.93 7.72 -3.83
C THR A 124 3.56 8.19 -3.34
N HIS A 125 2.50 7.67 -3.96
CA HIS A 125 1.16 7.89 -3.47
C HIS A 125 1.00 7.29 -2.09
N GLY A 126 0.19 7.95 -1.29
CA GLY A 126 -0.23 7.41 -0.01
C GLY A 126 -1.47 8.11 0.45
N GLY A 127 -2.05 7.62 1.54
CA GLY A 127 -3.21 8.26 2.12
C GLY A 127 -3.92 7.34 3.09
N MET A 128 -4.56 7.96 4.07
CA MET A 128 -5.50 7.31 4.98
C MET A 128 -6.87 7.92 4.71
N ASP A 129 -7.71 7.20 4.00
CA ASP A 129 -9.04 7.65 3.57
C ASP A 129 -9.96 6.42 3.44
N THR A 130 -10.93 6.41 2.54
CA THR A 130 -11.80 5.27 2.25
C THR A 130 -11.08 4.17 1.46
N ILE A 131 -11.60 2.93 1.52
CA ILE A 131 -11.14 1.82 0.66
C ILE A 131 -11.24 2.20 -0.82
N SER A 132 -12.32 2.90 -1.20
CA SER A 132 -12.55 3.40 -2.56
C SER A 132 -11.44 4.33 -3.03
N MET A 133 -10.99 5.23 -2.16
CA MET A 133 -9.88 6.15 -2.47
C MET A 133 -8.57 5.39 -2.68
N ALA A 134 -8.26 4.42 -1.82
CA ALA A 134 -7.08 3.57 -1.97
C ALA A 134 -7.07 2.82 -3.33
N ILE A 135 -8.22 2.27 -3.74
CA ILE A 135 -8.35 1.60 -5.04
C ILE A 135 -8.22 2.59 -6.20
N ASN A 136 -8.79 3.79 -6.07
CA ASN A 136 -8.68 4.84 -7.08
C ASN A 136 -7.22 5.28 -7.28
N ILE A 137 -6.47 5.47 -6.19
CA ILE A 137 -5.03 5.75 -6.23
C ILE A 137 -4.29 4.65 -7.00
N ALA A 138 -4.55 3.37 -6.68
CA ALA A 138 -3.93 2.25 -7.39
C ALA A 138 -4.22 2.29 -8.90
N LYS A 139 -5.47 2.59 -9.31
CA LYS A 139 -5.88 2.72 -10.71
C LYS A 139 -5.15 3.87 -11.43
N VAL A 140 -5.03 5.05 -10.79
CA VAL A 140 -4.34 6.22 -11.36
C VAL A 140 -2.84 5.97 -11.49
N ASN A 141 -2.24 5.26 -10.54
CA ASN A 141 -0.81 5.04 -10.50
C ASN A 141 -0.29 4.13 -11.62
N VAL A 142 -1.02 3.06 -11.97
CA VAL A 142 -0.58 2.04 -12.95
C VAL A 142 0.00 2.64 -14.23
N PRO A 143 -0.70 3.53 -14.96
CA PRO A 143 -0.15 4.13 -16.19
C PRO A 143 1.03 5.07 -15.94
N ILE A 144 1.12 5.72 -14.78
CA ILE A 144 2.26 6.58 -14.43
C ILE A 144 3.50 5.71 -14.21
N LYS A 145 3.39 4.72 -13.33
CA LYS A 145 4.50 3.83 -12.95
C LYS A 145 5.07 3.06 -14.12
N ARG A 146 4.21 2.57 -15.04
CA ARG A 146 4.65 1.85 -16.25
C ARG A 146 5.62 2.64 -17.13
N LYS A 147 5.45 3.98 -17.26
CA LYS A 147 6.37 4.82 -18.04
C LYS A 147 7.81 4.74 -17.53
N TYR A 148 8.00 4.61 -16.22
CA TYR A 148 9.31 4.57 -15.58
C TYR A 148 9.87 3.15 -15.53
N ILE A 149 9.00 2.14 -15.42
CA ILE A 149 9.36 0.72 -15.56
C ILE A 149 9.87 0.43 -16.98
N GLU A 150 9.16 0.88 -18.02
CA GLU A 150 9.54 0.67 -19.43
C GLU A 150 10.89 1.30 -19.81
N ARG A 151 11.32 2.30 -19.05
CA ARG A 151 12.63 2.97 -19.19
C ARG A 151 13.70 2.34 -18.31
N GLU A 152 13.38 1.26 -17.60
CA GLU A 152 14.27 0.55 -16.68
C GLU A 152 14.80 1.44 -15.53
N LEU A 153 14.05 2.49 -15.15
CA LEU A 153 14.48 3.43 -14.12
C LEU A 153 14.04 3.03 -12.70
N ILE A 154 12.98 2.21 -12.59
CA ILE A 154 12.46 1.67 -11.34
C ILE A 154 12.15 0.17 -11.54
N GLY A 155 12.03 -0.57 -10.44
CA GLY A 155 11.75 -2.01 -10.48
C GLY A 155 10.41 -2.35 -11.14
N ASP A 156 10.40 -3.43 -11.91
CA ASP A 156 9.21 -3.92 -12.61
C ASP A 156 8.30 -4.73 -11.68
N ASP A 157 7.20 -4.12 -11.28
CA ASP A 157 6.04 -4.76 -10.63
C ASP A 157 4.78 -4.64 -11.50
N ARG A 158 4.98 -4.49 -12.81
CA ARG A 158 3.93 -4.34 -13.84
C ARG A 158 3.06 -3.08 -13.66
N GLY A 159 3.47 -2.18 -12.78
CA GLY A 159 2.74 -0.98 -12.37
C GLY A 159 1.70 -1.24 -11.28
N GLU A 160 1.53 -2.49 -10.83
CA GLU A 160 0.48 -2.91 -9.89
C GLU A 160 0.97 -2.98 -8.44
N GLY A 161 2.22 -2.58 -8.17
CA GLY A 161 2.79 -2.49 -6.83
C GLY A 161 1.97 -1.58 -5.91
N MET A 162 1.17 -2.20 -5.05
CA MET A 162 0.37 -1.54 -4.02
C MET A 162 0.47 -2.31 -2.70
N TRP A 163 0.18 -1.62 -1.59
CA TRP A 163 -0.14 -2.20 -0.31
C TRP A 163 -1.33 -1.45 0.29
N ILE A 164 -2.39 -2.16 0.65
CA ILE A 164 -3.60 -1.58 1.26
C ILE A 164 -3.90 -2.35 2.53
N THR A 165 -4.19 -1.66 3.63
CA THR A 165 -4.77 -2.25 4.83
C THR A 165 -5.95 -1.40 5.27
N PHE A 166 -7.04 -2.01 5.72
CA PHE A 166 -8.09 -1.24 6.37
C PHE A 166 -7.90 -1.16 7.89
N TYR A 167 -8.49 -0.12 8.47
CA TYR A 167 -8.59 0.15 9.89
C TYR A 167 -10.05 0.31 10.27
N GLU A 168 -10.33 0.19 11.57
CA GLU A 168 -11.66 0.42 12.14
C GLU A 168 -12.74 -0.31 11.33
N GLN A 169 -12.58 -1.62 11.12
CA GLN A 169 -13.60 -2.44 10.45
C GLN A 169 -13.97 -1.93 9.04
N GLY A 170 -13.02 -1.34 8.30
CA GLY A 170 -13.24 -0.89 6.92
C GLY A 170 -13.67 0.57 6.77
N HIS A 171 -13.80 1.33 7.87
CA HIS A 171 -14.12 2.77 7.80
C HIS A 171 -12.97 3.60 7.20
N PHE A 172 -11.72 3.15 7.40
CA PHE A 172 -10.54 3.77 6.80
C PHE A 172 -9.65 2.70 6.15
N ALA A 173 -8.93 3.09 5.12
CA ALA A 173 -7.87 2.33 4.50
C ALA A 173 -6.63 3.20 4.36
N HIS A 174 -5.49 2.60 4.69
CA HIS A 174 -4.20 3.14 4.35
C HIS A 174 -3.67 2.43 3.11
N MET A 175 -3.07 3.22 2.23
CA MET A 175 -2.57 2.81 0.93
C MET A 175 -1.15 3.30 0.77
N GLU A 176 -0.26 2.44 0.26
CA GLU A 176 1.10 2.77 -0.15
C GLU A 176 1.40 2.20 -1.54
N ILE A 177 2.10 2.95 -2.39
CA ILE A 177 2.59 2.48 -3.69
C ILE A 177 4.09 2.17 -3.56
N PRO A 178 4.45 1.00 -2.99
CA PRO A 178 5.83 0.61 -2.79
C PRO A 178 6.57 0.55 -4.13
N THR A 179 7.76 1.16 -4.19
CA THR A 179 8.56 1.18 -5.41
C THR A 179 10.03 0.97 -5.06
N ILE A 180 10.66 0.05 -5.79
CA ILE A 180 12.09 -0.22 -5.68
C ILE A 180 12.82 0.58 -6.76
N TYR A 181 13.95 1.18 -6.40
CA TYR A 181 14.89 1.80 -7.34
C TYR A 181 16.33 1.48 -6.90
N ASP A 182 17.30 1.66 -7.79
CA ASP A 182 18.71 1.42 -7.48
C ASP A 182 19.36 2.72 -6.96
N PRO A 183 19.72 2.80 -5.67
CA PRO A 183 20.36 3.99 -5.11
C PRO A 183 21.81 4.18 -5.58
N ALA A 184 22.43 3.16 -6.20
CA ALA A 184 23.78 3.26 -6.76
C ALA A 184 23.78 3.79 -8.20
N ASP A 185 22.63 3.82 -8.87
CA ASP A 185 22.46 4.39 -10.21
C ASP A 185 21.82 5.80 -10.13
N PRO A 186 22.57 6.86 -10.51
CA PRO A 186 22.02 8.22 -10.55
C PRO A 186 20.80 8.38 -11.47
N GLU A 187 20.72 7.63 -12.58
CA GLU A 187 19.57 7.73 -13.49
C GLU A 187 18.34 7.05 -12.87
N SER A 188 18.49 5.89 -12.22
CA SER A 188 17.42 5.28 -11.43
C SER A 188 16.93 6.20 -10.29
N CYS A 189 17.86 6.82 -9.54
CA CYS A 189 17.52 7.80 -8.51
C CYS A 189 16.70 8.98 -9.06
N LYS A 190 17.13 9.53 -10.19
CA LYS A 190 16.43 10.63 -10.87
C LYS A 190 15.08 10.17 -11.41
N GLY A 191 15.01 8.98 -12.00
CA GLY A 191 13.78 8.38 -12.50
C GLY A 191 12.75 8.19 -11.40
N TYR A 192 13.16 7.73 -10.22
CA TYR A 192 12.30 7.65 -9.05
C TYR A 192 11.82 9.05 -8.59
N ALA A 193 12.70 10.04 -8.56
CA ALA A 193 12.33 11.41 -8.18
C ALA A 193 11.33 12.04 -9.15
N ASP A 194 11.54 11.87 -10.46
CA ASP A 194 10.63 12.35 -11.51
C ASP A 194 9.27 11.63 -11.42
N TYR A 195 9.27 10.31 -11.21
CA TYR A 195 8.08 9.51 -10.95
C TYR A 195 7.30 10.02 -9.72
N SER A 196 7.98 10.23 -8.60
CA SER A 196 7.38 10.79 -7.38
C SER A 196 6.75 12.16 -7.63
N MET A 197 7.41 13.03 -8.41
CA MET A 197 6.85 14.33 -8.75
C MET A 197 5.63 14.24 -9.68
N GLU A 198 5.57 13.26 -10.58
CA GLU A 198 4.40 12.99 -11.42
C GLU A 198 3.23 12.45 -10.59
N CYS A 199 3.48 11.54 -9.64
CA CYS A 199 2.48 11.07 -8.67
C CYS A 199 1.90 12.24 -7.86
N ASN A 200 2.75 13.12 -7.31
CA ASN A 200 2.29 14.28 -6.54
C ASN A 200 1.38 15.22 -7.36
N LYS A 201 1.63 15.38 -8.67
CA LYS A 201 0.75 16.15 -9.55
C LYS A 201 -0.59 15.43 -9.74
N ALA A 202 -0.55 14.12 -9.99
CA ALA A 202 -1.75 13.31 -10.12
C ALA A 202 -2.60 13.33 -8.84
N ASP A 203 -1.98 13.35 -7.65
CA ASP A 203 -2.69 13.47 -6.36
C ASP A 203 -3.52 14.75 -6.29
N ILE A 204 -2.96 15.87 -6.75
CA ILE A 204 -3.66 17.15 -6.80
C ILE A 204 -4.72 17.16 -7.91
N GLU A 205 -4.37 16.73 -9.13
CA GLU A 205 -5.25 16.77 -10.30
C GLU A 205 -6.48 15.88 -10.13
N HIS A 206 -6.31 14.72 -9.50
CA HIS A 206 -7.39 13.75 -9.27
C HIS A 206 -7.98 13.81 -7.86
N SER A 207 -7.53 14.75 -7.03
CA SER A 207 -8.01 14.92 -5.64
C SER A 207 -7.88 13.65 -4.81
N LEU A 208 -6.71 13.01 -4.86
CA LEU A 208 -6.44 11.73 -4.21
C LEU A 208 -6.02 11.86 -2.74
N GLY A 209 -6.05 13.08 -2.19
CA GLY A 209 -5.61 13.37 -0.84
C GLY A 209 -4.16 13.84 -0.78
N ILE A 210 -3.55 13.72 0.41
CA ILE A 210 -2.14 14.04 0.62
C ILE A 210 -1.27 12.83 0.26
N PRO A 211 -0.09 13.01 -0.36
CA PRO A 211 0.81 11.92 -0.72
C PRO A 211 1.38 11.27 0.54
N PHE A 212 2.10 10.15 0.35
CA PHE A 212 2.69 9.40 1.46
C PHE A 212 3.62 10.27 2.34
N PHE A 213 4.35 11.21 1.72
CA PHE A 213 5.14 12.21 2.44
C PHE A 213 4.98 13.60 1.84
N ILE A 214 4.82 14.61 2.72
CA ILE A 214 5.02 16.02 2.37
C ILE A 214 6.29 16.49 3.08
N VAL A 215 7.36 16.66 2.32
CA VAL A 215 8.71 16.93 2.84
C VAL A 215 9.19 18.30 2.40
N GLY A 216 9.59 19.12 3.37
CA GLY A 216 10.19 20.42 3.13
C GLY A 216 9.18 21.50 2.69
N ASP A 217 9.64 22.74 2.75
CA ASP A 217 8.85 23.93 2.42
C ASP A 217 8.17 23.87 1.04
N ARG A 218 8.87 23.36 0.03
CA ARG A 218 8.37 23.30 -1.35
C ARG A 218 7.10 22.46 -1.46
N MET A 219 7.11 21.28 -0.84
CA MET A 219 5.97 20.37 -0.91
C MET A 219 4.82 20.86 -0.03
N HIS A 220 5.12 21.45 1.13
CA HIS A 220 4.11 22.12 1.96
C HIS A 220 3.42 23.28 1.24
N ASP A 221 4.17 24.10 0.50
CA ASP A 221 3.58 25.19 -0.30
C ASP A 221 2.79 24.69 -1.50
N LEU A 222 3.21 23.57 -2.10
CA LEU A 222 2.49 22.94 -3.21
C LEU A 222 1.14 22.40 -2.77
N PHE A 223 1.10 21.60 -1.69
CA PHE A 223 -0.14 20.95 -1.22
C PHE A 223 -1.01 21.87 -0.37
N GLY A 224 -0.41 22.84 0.31
CA GLY A 224 -1.08 23.76 1.22
C GLY A 224 -2.41 24.33 0.71
N PRO A 225 -2.44 25.00 -0.45
CA PRO A 225 -3.66 25.54 -1.04
C PRO A 225 -4.78 24.51 -1.29
N HIS A 226 -4.42 23.24 -1.50
CA HIS A 226 -5.35 22.13 -1.74
C HIS A 226 -5.79 21.44 -0.43
N CYS A 227 -5.10 21.74 0.68
CA CYS A 227 -5.32 21.11 1.98
C CYS A 227 -5.62 22.18 3.06
N CYS A 228 -6.59 23.06 2.79
CA CYS A 228 -7.07 24.08 3.73
C CYS A 228 -5.99 25.06 4.24
N ASN A 229 -4.91 25.26 3.47
CA ASN A 229 -3.78 26.10 3.84
C ASN A 229 -3.12 25.71 5.18
N TYR A 230 -3.08 24.41 5.50
CA TYR A 230 -2.52 23.88 6.76
C TYR A 230 -1.07 24.31 7.02
N GLN A 231 -0.26 24.50 5.96
CA GLN A 231 1.13 24.93 6.05
C GLN A 231 1.29 26.27 6.77
N ASN A 232 0.29 27.17 6.69
CA ASN A 232 0.33 28.44 7.41
C ASN A 232 0.27 28.24 8.94
N TRP A 233 -0.48 27.23 9.40
CA TRP A 233 -0.53 26.87 10.81
C TRP A 233 0.74 26.15 11.25
N LEU A 234 1.26 25.23 10.42
CA LEU A 234 2.53 24.56 10.71
C LEU A 234 3.68 25.55 10.87
N ARG A 235 3.75 26.61 10.03
CA ARG A 235 4.75 27.68 10.18
C ARG A 235 4.63 28.44 11.49
N LYS A 236 3.42 28.79 11.92
CA LYS A 236 3.19 29.45 13.22
C LYS A 236 3.62 28.58 14.39
N ILE A 237 3.35 27.28 14.33
CA ILE A 237 3.81 26.32 15.35
C ILE A 237 5.34 26.24 15.33
N LYS A 238 5.95 26.09 14.15
CA LYS A 238 7.40 26.05 14.00
C LYS A 238 8.06 27.33 14.54
N GLU A 239 7.51 28.50 14.24
CA GLU A 239 8.02 29.78 14.74
C GLU A 239 7.92 29.89 16.27
N ALA A 240 6.81 29.42 16.87
CA ALA A 240 6.62 29.47 18.32
C ALA A 240 7.63 28.61 19.10
N PHE A 241 7.98 27.43 18.57
CA PHE A 241 8.85 26.46 19.25
C PHE A 241 10.30 26.44 18.76
N ASP A 242 10.54 26.81 17.50
CA ASP A 242 11.86 26.85 16.87
C ASP A 242 12.00 28.10 15.97
N PRO A 243 11.97 29.31 16.55
CA PRO A 243 12.03 30.57 15.81
C PRO A 243 13.34 30.78 15.04
N ASN A 244 14.39 30.03 15.38
CA ASN A 244 15.70 30.10 14.75
C ASN A 244 15.94 28.97 13.74
N GLY A 245 14.99 28.05 13.55
CA GLY A 245 15.08 26.96 12.59
C GLY A 245 16.24 25.99 12.88
N VAL A 246 16.56 25.75 14.15
CA VAL A 246 17.65 24.88 14.57
C VAL A 246 17.29 23.40 14.38
N SER A 247 16.00 23.05 14.47
CA SER A 247 15.50 21.72 14.16
C SER A 247 15.20 21.55 12.67
N ASP A 248 15.37 20.34 12.15
CA ASP A 248 15.41 20.01 10.71
C ASP A 248 14.25 20.63 9.89
N PRO A 249 14.48 21.73 9.15
CA PRO A 249 13.47 22.32 8.28
C PRO A 249 13.42 21.66 6.91
N GLY A 250 14.43 20.85 6.56
CA GLY A 250 14.54 20.18 5.27
C GLY A 250 13.59 19.00 5.17
N HIS A 251 13.42 18.24 6.25
CA HIS A 251 12.43 17.18 6.32
C HIS A 251 11.01 17.71 6.59
N TYR A 252 10.88 18.69 7.50
CA TYR A 252 9.59 19.25 7.90
C TYR A 252 9.29 20.57 7.16
N ILE A 253 9.14 21.67 7.89
CA ILE A 253 8.87 23.00 7.35
C ILE A 253 9.73 24.05 8.07
N SER A 254 10.09 25.11 7.37
CA SER A 254 10.75 26.27 7.99
C SER A 254 9.73 27.33 8.41
N PRO A 255 10.07 28.24 9.34
CA PRO A 255 9.17 29.34 9.70
C PRO A 255 8.94 30.36 8.56
N LYS A 256 9.77 30.37 7.50
CA LYS A 256 9.76 31.36 6.39
C LYS A 256 9.46 32.79 6.84
N LYS A 257 10.45 33.43 7.47
CA LYS A 257 10.40 34.87 7.77
C LYS A 257 10.61 35.72 6.52
#